data_AF-B2AVW3-F1
#
_entry.id   AF-B2AVW3-F1
#
_cell.length_a   1.000
_cell.length_b   1.000
_cell.length_c   1.000
_cell.angle_alpha   90.00
_cell.angle_beta   90.00
_cell.angle_gamma   90.00
#
_symmetry.space_group_name_H-M   'P 1'
#
loop_
_entity.id
_entity.type
_entity.pdbx_description
1 polymer ?
#
loop_
_entity_poly.entity_id
_entity_poly.type
_entity_poly.pdbx_seq_one_letter_code
_entity_poly.pdbx_strand_id
1 'polypeptide(L)'
;KDKSTYDNFVWALVHKDQMKQVRDDRYDLSLTVTKDHPKLPQWLTVMSESAEITDLLLTPELIKAAENAGDSFEYLIISDQPVEQPKTLDETVPRKRIFLRYSLPSNNDYTNLVPIFQYFLRISDQLAKSAHFRPEVVKKVKAVRETMIKKIQKAEEEEKAEERAIEKEKARKAKRDAELNALDAKGQKKYLEKERERELKKGTKKMTTRA
;
A
#
# COMPACT_ATOMS: atom_id res chain seq x y z
N LYS A 1 -14.96 4.66 15.21
CA LYS A 1 -14.30 5.49 16.25
C LYS A 1 -13.06 4.73 16.71
N ASP A 2 -11.88 5.20 16.35
CA ASP A 2 -10.63 4.61 16.83
C ASP A 2 -10.57 4.69 18.36
N LYS A 3 -10.41 3.55 19.02
CA LYS A 3 -10.31 3.45 20.48
C LYS A 3 -8.94 3.87 21.03
N SER A 4 -7.96 4.05 20.15
CA SER A 4 -6.59 4.39 20.54
C SER A 4 -6.36 5.89 20.51
N THR A 5 -5.73 6.41 21.57
CA THR A 5 -5.59 7.83 21.88
C THR A 5 -4.48 8.54 21.12
N TYR A 6 -3.49 7.82 20.57
CA TYR A 6 -2.30 8.42 19.97
C TYR A 6 -2.45 8.72 18.46
N ASP A 7 -1.55 9.52 17.89
CA ASP A 7 -1.62 9.93 16.49
C ASP A 7 -1.33 8.79 15.49
N ASN A 8 -1.84 8.91 14.27
CA ASN A 8 -1.61 7.91 13.23
C ASN A 8 -0.25 8.12 12.56
N PHE A 9 0.57 7.07 12.47
CA PHE A 9 1.85 7.06 11.76
C PHE A 9 2.33 5.64 11.45
N VAL A 10 3.30 5.54 10.54
CA VAL A 10 4.10 4.35 10.28
C VAL A 10 5.56 4.59 10.69
N TRP A 11 6.08 3.68 11.49
CA TRP A 11 7.47 3.66 11.94
C TRP A 11 7.96 2.23 12.09
N ALA A 12 9.21 1.97 11.75
CA ALA A 12 9.83 0.68 11.96
C ALA A 12 11.33 0.77 12.26
N LEU A 13 11.80 -0.17 13.07
CA LEU A 13 13.19 -0.55 13.23
C LEU A 13 13.39 -1.91 12.57
N VAL A 14 14.31 -2.01 11.61
CA VAL A 14 14.44 -3.19 10.75
C VAL A 14 15.91 -3.58 10.60
N HIS A 15 16.16 -4.89 10.56
CA HIS A 15 17.44 -5.46 10.16
C HIS A 15 17.68 -5.25 8.66
N LYS A 16 18.83 -4.70 8.27
CA LYS A 16 19.10 -4.31 6.88
C LYS A 16 18.98 -5.46 5.88
N ASP A 17 19.35 -6.66 6.27
CA ASP A 17 19.22 -7.85 5.42
C ASP A 17 17.75 -8.18 5.08
N GLN A 18 16.84 -7.95 6.03
CA GLN A 18 15.41 -8.20 5.87
C GLN A 18 14.66 -7.00 5.26
N MET A 19 15.28 -5.81 5.21
CA MET A 19 14.64 -4.57 4.79
C MET A 19 14.00 -4.65 3.41
N LYS A 20 14.69 -5.27 2.43
CA LYS A 20 14.16 -5.38 1.07
C LYS A 20 12.90 -6.23 1.04
N GLN A 21 12.98 -7.43 1.60
CA GLN A 21 11.86 -8.35 1.69
C GLN A 21 10.67 -7.72 2.43
N VAL A 22 10.93 -7.11 3.58
CA VAL A 22 9.89 -6.51 4.42
C VAL A 22 9.20 -5.32 3.73
N ARG A 23 9.91 -4.57 2.87
CA ARG A 23 9.33 -3.49 2.06
C ARG A 23 8.51 -4.02 0.89
N ASP A 24 8.89 -5.16 0.29
CA ASP A 24 8.15 -5.79 -0.80
C ASP A 24 6.88 -6.50 -0.28
N ASP A 25 6.98 -7.15 0.89
CA ASP A 25 5.88 -7.91 1.50
C ASP A 25 4.83 -7.02 2.19
N ARG A 26 5.21 -5.80 2.60
CA ARG A 26 4.35 -4.93 3.38
C ARG A 26 4.14 -3.55 2.75
N TYR A 27 2.89 -3.30 2.37
CA TYR A 27 2.45 -2.02 1.82
C TYR A 27 2.65 -0.87 2.79
N ASP A 28 2.41 -1.05 4.09
CA ASP A 28 2.53 0.04 5.08
C ASP A 28 3.91 0.70 5.09
N LEU A 29 4.98 -0.10 4.95
CA LEU A 29 6.35 0.40 4.91
C LEU A 29 6.73 1.09 3.61
N SER A 30 5.96 0.93 2.54
CA SER A 30 6.16 1.68 1.29
C SER A 30 5.97 3.20 1.47
N LEU A 31 5.28 3.62 2.53
CA LEU A 31 5.02 5.03 2.87
C LEU A 31 6.20 5.70 3.58
N THR A 32 7.15 4.91 4.06
CA THR A 32 8.23 5.37 4.93
C THR A 32 9.53 5.62 4.16
N VAL A 33 10.35 6.51 4.68
CA VAL A 33 11.71 6.74 4.18
C VAL A 33 12.70 6.04 5.10
N THR A 34 13.66 5.33 4.51
CA THR A 34 14.76 4.72 5.24
C THR A 34 15.78 5.78 5.63
N LYS A 35 16.18 5.81 6.90
CA LYS A 35 17.25 6.67 7.41
C LYS A 35 18.14 5.89 8.37
N ASP A 36 19.45 5.93 8.10
CA ASP A 36 20.44 5.51 9.07
C ASP A 36 20.48 6.48 10.24
N HIS A 37 20.72 5.93 11.44
CA HIS A 37 20.80 6.71 12.66
C HIS A 37 22.14 6.44 13.36
N PRO A 38 22.89 7.47 13.79
CA PRO A 38 24.25 7.32 14.30
C PRO A 38 24.34 6.52 15.60
N LYS A 39 23.24 6.44 16.37
CA LYS A 39 23.15 5.63 17.60
C LYS A 39 22.80 4.17 17.35
N LEU A 40 22.51 3.78 16.10
CA LEU A 40 22.19 2.41 15.76
C LEU A 40 23.42 1.68 15.22
N PRO A 41 23.56 0.38 15.50
CA PRO A 41 24.50 -0.48 14.82
C PRO A 41 24.34 -0.44 13.30
N GLN A 42 25.42 -0.71 12.57
CA GLN A 42 25.41 -0.65 11.10
C GLN A 42 24.40 -1.61 10.44
N TRP A 43 24.02 -2.69 11.12
CA TRP A 43 23.05 -3.69 10.63
C TRP A 43 21.58 -3.31 10.89
N LEU A 44 21.31 -2.27 11.69
CA LEU A 44 19.97 -1.74 11.92
C LEU A 44 19.71 -0.46 11.12
N THR A 45 18.46 -0.27 10.73
CA THR A 45 18.00 0.99 10.13
C THR A 45 16.60 1.35 10.61
N VAL A 46 16.30 2.64 10.59
CA VAL A 46 14.94 3.14 10.84
C VAL A 46 14.24 3.40 9.51
N MET A 47 12.95 3.08 9.48
CA MET A 47 12.03 3.45 8.42
C MET A 47 10.91 4.29 9.03
N SER A 48 10.79 5.55 8.63
CA SER A 48 9.82 6.48 9.24
C SER A 48 9.29 7.52 8.24
N GLU A 49 8.08 8.03 8.49
CA GLU A 49 7.51 9.16 7.76
C GLU A 49 8.07 10.52 8.21
N SER A 50 8.58 10.59 9.45
CA SER A 50 9.16 11.80 10.06
C SER A 50 10.35 11.51 10.97
N ALA A 51 11.27 12.47 11.05
CA ALA A 51 12.37 12.42 12.02
C ALA A 51 11.85 12.55 13.46
N GLU A 52 10.86 13.42 13.70
CA GLU A 52 10.26 13.61 15.04
C GLU A 52 9.66 12.31 15.61
N ILE A 53 9.04 11.49 14.75
CA ILE A 53 8.53 10.17 15.14
C ILE A 53 9.69 9.25 15.57
N THR A 54 10.82 9.33 14.87
CA THR A 54 12.01 8.54 15.20
C THR A 54 12.61 8.99 16.53
N ASP A 55 12.71 10.30 16.76
CA ASP A 55 13.28 10.84 18.01
C ASP A 55 12.47 10.42 19.24
N LEU A 56 11.15 10.31 19.11
CA LEU A 56 10.27 9.84 20.19
C LEU A 56 10.41 8.33 20.45
N LEU A 57 10.44 7.53 19.38
CA LEU A 57 10.34 6.06 19.48
C LEU A 57 11.69 5.38 19.67
N LEU A 58 12.77 5.99 19.16
CA LEU A 58 14.12 5.44 19.24
C LEU A 58 14.74 5.73 20.61
N THR A 59 14.22 5.05 21.62
CA THR A 59 14.70 5.18 23.00
C THR A 59 16.02 4.42 23.23
N PRO A 60 16.86 4.86 24.19
CA PRO A 60 18.06 4.11 24.56
C PRO A 60 17.77 2.69 25.06
N GLU A 61 16.60 2.47 25.68
CA GLU A 61 16.15 1.14 26.12
C GLU A 61 15.90 0.23 24.91
N LEU A 62 15.22 0.74 23.88
CA LEU A 62 14.97 0.00 22.65
C LEU A 62 16.27 -0.35 21.91
N ILE A 63 17.20 0.62 21.79
CA ILE A 63 18.49 0.39 21.12
C ILE A 63 19.23 -0.77 21.80
N LYS A 64 19.35 -0.72 23.14
CA LYS A 64 19.99 -1.80 23.91
C LYS A 64 19.27 -3.13 23.79
N ALA A 65 17.93 -3.12 23.82
CA ALA A 65 17.14 -4.34 23.69
C ALA A 65 17.31 -4.99 22.30
N ALA A 66 17.38 -4.17 21.24
CA ALA A 66 17.65 -4.65 19.89
C ALA A 66 19.11 -5.16 19.74
N GLU A 67 20.09 -4.45 20.31
CA GLU A 67 21.49 -4.89 20.34
C GLU A 67 21.66 -6.21 21.08
N ASN A 68 20.99 -6.40 22.21
CA ASN A 68 21.02 -7.65 22.96
C ASN A 68 20.43 -8.82 22.15
N ALA A 69 19.35 -8.57 21.39
CA ALA A 69 18.76 -9.58 20.52
C ALA A 69 19.66 -9.93 19.32
N GLY A 70 20.54 -9.01 18.91
CA GLY A 70 21.52 -9.21 17.84
C GLY A 70 20.88 -9.67 16.52
N ASP A 71 21.54 -10.60 15.84
CA ASP A 71 21.12 -11.13 14.53
C ASP A 71 19.76 -11.87 14.56
N SER A 72 19.25 -12.21 15.74
CA SER A 72 17.92 -12.80 15.86
C SER A 72 16.81 -11.78 15.65
N PHE A 73 17.08 -10.48 15.83
CA PHE A 73 16.09 -9.43 15.62
C PHE A 73 15.86 -9.18 14.13
N GLU A 74 14.61 -9.27 13.67
CA GLU A 74 14.25 -8.97 12.29
C GLU A 74 13.65 -7.56 12.15
N TYR A 75 12.55 -7.30 12.86
CA TYR A 75 11.91 -5.98 12.84
C TYR A 75 10.95 -5.73 14.01
N LEU A 76 10.77 -4.44 14.31
CA LEU A 76 9.71 -3.89 15.13
C LEU A 76 8.99 -2.80 14.32
N ILE A 77 7.70 -2.98 14.05
CA ILE A 77 6.89 -2.07 13.21
C ILE A 77 5.70 -1.56 14.02
N ILE A 78 5.46 -0.26 13.99
CA ILE A 78 4.24 0.40 14.46
C ILE A 78 3.58 1.02 13.24
N SER A 79 2.32 0.69 12.98
CA SER A 79 1.63 1.13 11.78
C SER A 79 0.14 1.33 12.02
N ASP A 80 -0.42 2.40 11.48
CA ASP A 80 -1.87 2.59 11.36
C ASP A 80 -2.43 2.12 10.02
N GLN A 81 -1.58 1.63 9.12
CA GLN A 81 -1.92 1.29 7.73
C GLN A 81 -2.12 -0.23 7.55
N PRO A 82 -2.85 -0.66 6.51
CA PRO A 82 -2.97 -2.07 6.17
C PRO A 82 -1.63 -2.67 5.73
N VAL A 83 -1.42 -3.95 6.02
CA VAL A 83 -0.22 -4.69 5.62
C VAL A 83 -0.22 -4.95 4.11
N GLU A 84 -1.38 -5.26 3.56
CA GLU A 84 -1.59 -5.43 2.12
C GLU A 84 -2.09 -4.13 1.50
N GLN A 85 -1.80 -3.95 0.20
CA GLN A 85 -2.27 -2.77 -0.52
C GLN A 85 -3.80 -2.77 -0.61
N PRO A 86 -4.48 -1.75 -0.07
CA PRO A 86 -5.93 -1.70 -0.10
C PRO A 86 -6.43 -1.52 -1.53
N LYS A 87 -7.41 -2.33 -1.92
CA LYS A 87 -8.05 -2.24 -3.25
C LYS A 87 -9.28 -1.36 -3.25
N THR A 88 -9.93 -1.27 -2.10
CA THR A 88 -11.16 -0.50 -1.91
C THR A 88 -10.95 0.61 -0.91
N LEU A 89 -11.82 1.63 -0.97
CA LEU A 89 -11.80 2.74 -0.02
C LEU A 89 -12.04 2.29 1.43
N ASP A 90 -12.88 1.28 1.65
CA ASP A 90 -13.21 0.80 2.99
C ASP A 90 -12.01 0.13 3.69
N GLU A 91 -11.09 -0.44 2.92
CA GLU A 91 -9.84 -1.02 3.43
C GLU A 91 -8.81 0.03 3.84
N THR A 92 -9.00 1.30 3.46
CA THR A 92 -8.11 2.41 3.83
C THR A 92 -8.35 2.93 5.25
N VAL A 93 -9.36 2.41 5.95
CA VAL A 93 -9.64 2.79 7.34
C VAL A 93 -8.44 2.46 8.22
N PRO A 94 -7.82 3.47 8.86
CA PRO A 94 -6.63 3.25 9.69
C PRO A 94 -6.91 2.26 10.81
N ARG A 95 -5.99 1.32 11.02
CA ARG A 95 -5.99 0.38 12.13
C ARG A 95 -4.59 0.28 12.72
N LYS A 96 -4.44 0.79 13.93
CA LYS A 96 -3.19 0.78 14.69
C LYS A 96 -2.81 -0.63 15.10
N ARG A 97 -1.60 -1.06 14.71
CA ARG A 97 -1.02 -2.37 14.97
C ARG A 97 0.46 -2.21 15.30
N ILE A 98 0.96 -3.13 16.11
CA ILE A 98 2.37 -3.23 16.47
C ILE A 98 2.81 -4.65 16.14
N PHE A 99 3.92 -4.80 15.44
CA PHE A 99 4.46 -6.08 15.03
C PHE A 99 5.89 -6.19 15.53
N LEU A 100 6.19 -7.29 16.21
CA LEU A 100 7.56 -7.68 16.53
C LEU A 100 7.84 -9.02 15.85
N ARG A 101 8.97 -9.11 15.16
CA ARG A 101 9.48 -10.36 14.60
C ARG A 101 10.94 -10.53 14.97
N TYR A 102 11.25 -11.73 15.42
CA TYR A 102 12.59 -12.21 15.67
C TYR A 102 12.63 -13.72 15.45
N SER A 103 13.81 -14.25 15.17
CA SER A 103 14.07 -15.68 15.08
C SER A 103 14.26 -16.27 16.47
N LEU A 104 13.71 -17.47 16.70
CA LEU A 104 13.91 -18.21 17.95
C LEU A 104 15.20 -19.04 17.84
N PRO A 105 16.14 -18.92 18.78
CA PRO A 105 17.39 -19.66 18.71
C PRO A 105 17.15 -21.14 19.00
N SER A 106 17.84 -22.01 18.26
CA SER A 106 17.65 -23.47 18.33
C SER A 106 18.16 -24.10 19.63
N ASN A 107 18.94 -23.35 20.41
CA ASN A 107 19.50 -23.78 21.69
C ASN A 107 18.53 -23.59 22.87
N ASN A 108 17.30 -23.11 22.63
CA ASN A 108 16.29 -22.78 23.66
C ASN A 108 16.74 -21.74 24.71
N ASP A 109 17.79 -20.96 24.44
CA ASP A 109 18.19 -19.84 25.30
C ASP A 109 17.58 -18.54 24.78
N TYR A 110 16.55 -18.06 25.48
CA TYR A 110 15.82 -16.85 25.11
C TYR A 110 16.29 -15.61 25.87
N THR A 111 17.32 -15.71 26.70
CA THR A 111 17.74 -14.65 27.63
C THR A 111 17.97 -13.31 26.92
N ASN A 112 18.53 -13.38 25.71
CA ASN A 112 18.83 -12.22 24.86
C ASN A 112 17.58 -11.60 24.20
N LEU A 113 16.49 -12.36 24.04
CA LEU A 113 15.23 -11.92 23.44
C LEU A 113 14.22 -11.38 24.46
N VAL A 114 14.36 -11.75 25.74
CA VAL A 114 13.48 -11.28 26.81
C VAL A 114 13.40 -9.74 26.86
N PRO A 115 14.50 -8.97 26.79
CA PRO A 115 14.45 -7.51 26.86
C PRO A 115 13.59 -6.87 25.75
N ILE A 116 13.75 -7.31 24.50
CA ILE A 116 13.00 -6.74 23.37
C ILE A 116 11.52 -7.12 23.44
N PHE A 117 11.21 -8.34 23.89
CA PHE A 117 9.82 -8.76 24.09
C PHE A 117 9.14 -7.98 25.23
N GLN A 118 9.84 -7.78 26.36
CA GLN A 118 9.35 -6.94 27.45
C GLN A 118 9.12 -5.49 27.01
N TYR A 119 10.05 -4.94 26.22
CA TYR A 119 9.89 -3.59 25.65
C TYR A 119 8.64 -3.52 24.77
N PHE A 120 8.42 -4.51 23.90
CA PHE A 120 7.24 -4.60 23.05
C PHE A 120 5.92 -4.67 23.82
N LEU A 121 5.88 -5.28 25.00
CA LEU A 121 4.68 -5.25 25.84
C LEU A 121 4.40 -3.87 26.43
N ARG A 122 5.45 -3.10 26.77
CA ARG A 122 5.33 -1.76 27.38
C ARG A 122 5.09 -0.65 26.34
N ILE A 123 5.49 -0.87 25.10
CA ILE A 123 5.47 0.15 24.06
C ILE A 123 4.05 0.67 23.80
N SER A 124 3.01 -0.17 23.97
CA SER A 124 1.61 0.26 23.81
C SER A 124 1.22 1.39 24.77
N ASP A 125 1.67 1.31 26.02
CA ASP A 125 1.41 2.33 27.04
C ASP A 125 2.19 3.61 26.74
N GLN A 126 3.45 3.45 26.31
CA GLN A 126 4.28 4.59 25.90
C GLN A 126 3.66 5.32 24.69
N LEU A 127 3.16 4.57 23.70
CA LEU A 127 2.49 5.12 22.54
C LEU A 127 1.24 5.90 22.94
N ALA A 128 0.35 5.29 23.73
CA ALA A 128 -0.88 5.95 24.19
C ALA A 128 -0.62 7.26 24.95
N LYS A 129 0.48 7.32 25.71
CA LYS A 129 0.86 8.48 26.53
C LYS A 129 1.58 9.57 25.75
N SER A 130 2.48 9.19 24.85
CA SER A 130 3.51 10.11 24.34
C SER A 130 3.50 10.31 22.82
N ALA A 131 2.84 9.45 22.04
CA ALA A 131 2.82 9.57 20.58
C ALA A 131 1.75 10.57 20.09
N HIS A 132 1.91 11.81 20.55
CA HIS A 132 1.15 12.99 20.11
C HIS A 132 2.14 13.96 19.48
N PHE A 133 2.02 14.19 18.18
CA PHE A 133 3.00 14.94 17.40
C PHE A 133 2.53 16.35 17.09
N ARG A 134 3.48 17.18 16.66
CA ARG A 134 3.13 18.53 16.21
C ARG A 134 2.17 18.51 15.03
N PRO A 135 1.30 19.52 14.89
CA PRO A 135 0.36 19.61 13.78
C PRO A 135 1.03 19.54 12.39
N GLU A 136 2.27 20.00 12.22
CA GLU A 136 2.95 19.89 10.93
C GLU A 136 3.23 18.44 10.53
N VAL A 137 3.62 17.60 11.49
CA VAL A 137 3.89 16.19 11.26
C VAL A 137 2.59 15.47 10.96
N VAL A 138 1.56 15.68 11.80
CA VAL A 138 0.24 15.08 11.59
C VAL A 138 -0.33 15.46 10.22
N LYS A 139 -0.17 16.73 9.79
CA LYS A 139 -0.62 17.20 8.47
C LYS A 139 0.17 16.54 7.34
N LYS A 140 1.49 16.42 7.46
CA LYS A 140 2.33 15.74 6.46
C LYS A 140 1.90 14.29 6.26
N VAL A 141 1.76 13.56 7.37
CA VAL A 141 1.38 12.15 7.37
C VAL A 141 -0.04 11.96 6.80
N LYS A 142 -1.00 12.85 7.13
CA LYS A 142 -2.33 12.86 6.49
C LYS A 142 -2.27 13.14 4.99
N ALA A 143 -1.45 14.10 4.55
CA ALA A 143 -1.32 14.41 3.12
C ALA A 143 -0.77 13.23 2.30
N VAL A 144 0.15 12.44 2.86
CA VAL A 144 0.63 11.20 2.22
C VAL A 144 -0.52 10.21 2.05
N ARG A 145 -1.32 9.99 3.10
CA ARG A 145 -2.50 9.09 3.06
C ARG A 145 -3.53 9.54 2.03
N GLU A 146 -3.90 10.81 2.03
CA GLU A 146 -4.87 11.37 1.07
C GLU A 146 -4.39 11.21 -0.38
N THR A 147 -3.09 11.37 -0.62
CA THR A 147 -2.50 11.16 -1.95
C THR A 147 -2.64 9.71 -2.40
N MET A 148 -2.46 8.74 -1.49
CA MET A 148 -2.62 7.32 -1.80
C MET A 148 -4.09 6.94 -2.01
N ILE A 149 -4.99 7.45 -1.18
CA ILE A 149 -6.44 7.26 -1.34
C ILE A 149 -6.88 7.75 -2.73
N LYS A 150 -6.40 8.91 -3.18
CA LYS A 150 -6.69 9.41 -4.54
C LYS A 150 -6.18 8.49 -5.65
N LYS A 151 -5.03 7.85 -5.47
CA LYS A 151 -4.52 6.87 -6.44
C LYS A 151 -5.41 5.63 -6.51
N ILE A 152 -5.89 5.15 -5.37
CA ILE A 152 -6.81 4.01 -5.30
C ILE A 152 -8.14 4.36 -5.98
N GLN A 153 -8.71 5.54 -5.69
CA GLN A 153 -9.92 6.02 -6.35
C GLN A 153 -9.77 6.07 -7.86
N LYS A 154 -8.65 6.61 -8.34
CA LYS A 154 -8.37 6.69 -9.78
C LYS A 154 -8.24 5.31 -10.41
N ALA A 155 -7.55 4.38 -9.77
CA ALA A 155 -7.42 3.01 -10.25
C ALA A 155 -8.78 2.29 -10.32
N GLU A 156 -9.62 2.47 -9.30
CA GLU A 156 -10.98 1.92 -9.25
C GLU A 156 -11.89 2.51 -10.34
N GLU A 157 -11.76 3.81 -10.64
CA GLU A 157 -12.46 4.47 -11.73
C GLU A 157 -12.01 3.96 -13.11
N GLU A 158 -10.70 3.77 -13.30
CA GLU A 158 -10.12 3.23 -14.52
C GLU A 158 -10.59 1.78 -14.77
N GLU A 159 -10.55 0.92 -13.75
CA GLU A 159 -11.03 -0.47 -13.83
C GLU A 159 -12.51 -0.53 -14.21
N LYS A 160 -13.36 0.26 -13.54
CA LYS A 160 -14.80 0.34 -13.89
C LYS A 160 -15.02 0.89 -15.30
N ALA A 161 -14.18 1.79 -15.78
CA ALA A 161 -14.28 2.32 -17.14
C ALA A 161 -13.91 1.26 -18.18
N GLU A 162 -12.88 0.46 -17.92
CA GLU A 162 -12.47 -0.66 -18.77
C GLU A 162 -13.54 -1.75 -18.83
N GLU A 163 -14.10 -2.15 -17.69
CA GLU A 163 -15.20 -3.12 -17.63
C GLU A 163 -16.41 -2.67 -18.47
N ARG A 164 -16.84 -1.41 -18.32
CA ARG A 164 -17.93 -0.85 -19.13
C ARG A 164 -17.59 -0.80 -20.62
N ALA A 165 -16.33 -0.59 -20.99
CA ALA A 165 -15.90 -0.60 -22.38
C ALA A 165 -16.00 -2.02 -22.98
N ILE A 166 -15.53 -3.02 -22.24
CA ILE A 166 -15.60 -4.44 -22.62
C ILE A 166 -17.05 -4.89 -22.74
N GLU A 167 -17.94 -4.54 -21.80
CA GLU A 167 -19.36 -4.86 -21.88
C GLU A 167 -20.04 -4.22 -23.10
N LYS A 168 -19.74 -2.95 -23.39
CA LYS A 168 -20.26 -2.27 -24.59
C LYS A 168 -19.79 -2.94 -25.88
N GLU A 169 -18.53 -3.38 -25.92
CA GLU A 169 -17.99 -4.10 -27.07
C GLU A 169 -18.66 -5.46 -27.25
N LYS A 170 -18.80 -6.24 -26.17
CA LYS A 170 -19.52 -7.52 -26.17
C LYS A 170 -20.97 -7.37 -26.60
N ALA A 171 -21.68 -6.37 -26.07
CA ALA A 171 -23.07 -6.10 -26.44
C ALA A 171 -23.20 -5.68 -27.91
N ARG A 172 -22.26 -4.86 -28.42
CA ARG A 172 -22.24 -4.47 -29.83
C ARG A 172 -21.95 -5.66 -30.75
N LYS A 173 -21.03 -6.55 -30.35
CA LYS A 173 -20.73 -7.78 -31.09
C LYS A 173 -21.92 -8.74 -31.10
N ALA A 174 -22.54 -8.99 -29.94
CA ALA A 174 -23.72 -9.83 -29.84
C ALA A 174 -24.91 -9.31 -30.66
N LYS A 175 -25.16 -7.99 -30.66
CA LYS A 175 -26.20 -7.38 -31.52
C LYS A 175 -25.90 -7.57 -33.00
N ARG A 176 -24.64 -7.37 -33.41
CA ARG A 176 -24.21 -7.60 -34.80
C ARG A 176 -24.40 -9.06 -35.21
N ASP A 177 -23.99 -10.00 -34.37
CA ASP A 177 -24.09 -11.44 -34.66
C ASP A 177 -25.57 -11.88 -34.73
N ALA A 178 -26.44 -11.35 -33.86
CA ALA A 178 -27.88 -11.62 -33.91
C ALA A 178 -28.54 -11.03 -35.17
N GLU A 179 -28.20 -9.81 -35.57
CA GLU A 179 -28.72 -9.19 -36.81
C GLU A 179 -28.26 -9.94 -38.06
N LEU A 180 -26.99 -10.41 -38.09
CA LEU A 180 -26.46 -11.21 -39.19
C LEU A 180 -27.13 -12.58 -39.30
N ASN A 181 -27.38 -13.25 -38.18
CA ASN A 181 -28.02 -14.58 -38.15
C ASN A 181 -29.51 -14.53 -38.51
N ALA A 182 -30.20 -13.40 -38.31
CA ALA A 182 -31.61 -13.22 -38.65
C ALA A 182 -31.86 -12.89 -40.14
N LEU A 183 -30.82 -12.63 -40.93
CA LEU A 183 -30.92 -12.24 -42.35
C LEU A 183 -30.66 -13.44 -43.28
N ASP A 184 -31.43 -13.53 -44.36
CA ASP A 184 -31.20 -14.46 -45.47
C ASP A 184 -29.90 -14.12 -46.24
N ALA A 185 -29.32 -15.05 -47.01
CA ALA A 185 -27.99 -14.95 -47.64
C ALA A 185 -27.81 -13.69 -48.52
N LYS A 186 -28.88 -13.21 -49.15
CA LYS A 186 -28.88 -11.96 -49.93
C LYS A 186 -28.90 -10.71 -49.04
N GLY A 187 -29.54 -10.81 -47.86
CA GLY A 187 -29.59 -9.77 -46.82
C GLY A 187 -28.28 -9.62 -46.06
N GLN A 188 -27.58 -10.72 -45.76
CA GLN A 188 -26.26 -10.71 -45.14
C GLN A 188 -25.22 -9.97 -46.00
N LYS A 189 -25.17 -10.22 -47.31
CA LYS A 189 -24.28 -9.49 -48.23
C LYS A 189 -24.54 -7.99 -48.24
N LYS A 190 -25.81 -7.57 -48.28
CA LYS A 190 -26.21 -6.16 -48.27
C LYS A 190 -25.89 -5.45 -46.94
N TYR A 191 -26.00 -6.18 -45.82
CA TYR A 191 -25.63 -5.66 -44.49
C TYR A 191 -24.11 -5.45 -44.38
N LEU A 192 -23.32 -6.42 -44.82
CA LEU A 192 -21.85 -6.32 -44.83
C LEU A 192 -21.33 -5.18 -45.73
N GLU A 193 -21.92 -4.99 -46.91
CA GLU A 193 -21.59 -3.84 -47.77
C GLU A 193 -21.93 -2.50 -47.10
N LYS A 194 -23.08 -2.40 -46.43
CA LYS A 194 -23.53 -1.18 -45.75
C LYS A 194 -22.68 -0.86 -44.51
N GLU A 195 -22.20 -1.86 -43.78
CA GLU A 195 -21.21 -1.65 -42.70
C GLU A 195 -19.88 -1.17 -43.26
N ARG A 196 -19.38 -1.77 -44.36
CA ARG A 196 -18.12 -1.35 -45.01
C ARG A 196 -18.18 0.10 -45.49
N GLU A 197 -19.30 0.52 -46.07
CA GLU A 197 -19.53 1.90 -46.49
C GLU A 197 -19.57 2.87 -45.30
N ARG A 198 -20.17 2.45 -44.17
CA ARG A 198 -20.22 3.24 -42.93
C ARG A 198 -18.83 3.39 -42.30
N GLU A 199 -18.00 2.35 -42.35
CA GLU A 199 -16.61 2.42 -41.85
C GLU A 199 -15.74 3.30 -42.73
N LEU A 200 -15.87 3.22 -44.06
CA LEU A 200 -15.18 4.12 -45.00
C LEU A 200 -15.55 5.59 -44.76
N LYS A 201 -16.84 5.90 -44.53
CA LYS A 201 -17.31 7.26 -44.19
C LYS A 201 -16.83 7.74 -42.82
N LYS A 202 -16.64 6.84 -41.85
CA LYS A 202 -16.07 7.17 -40.53
C LYS A 202 -14.55 7.38 -40.60
N GLY A 203 -13.84 6.57 -41.39
CA GLY A 203 -12.40 6.69 -41.59
C GLY A 203 -12.02 8.01 -42.29
N THR A 204 -12.75 8.38 -43.34
CA THR A 204 -12.57 9.67 -44.03
C THR A 204 -12.84 10.87 -43.13
N LYS A 205 -13.91 10.86 -42.31
CA LYS A 205 -14.19 11.94 -41.34
C LYS A 205 -13.12 12.11 -40.25
N LYS A 206 -12.45 11.02 -39.84
CA LYS A 206 -11.33 11.07 -38.88
C LYS A 206 -10.04 11.62 -39.50
N MET A 207 -9.83 11.43 -40.79
CA MET A 207 -8.67 12.01 -41.50
C MET A 207 -8.85 13.51 -41.72
N THR A 208 -10.06 13.98 -42.03
CA THR A 208 -10.34 15.42 -42.26
C THR A 208 -10.34 16.28 -40.99
N THR A 209 -10.32 15.67 -39.80
CA THR A 209 -10.25 16.39 -38.50
C THR A 209 -8.84 16.41 -37.89
N ARG A 210 -7.86 15.79 -38.55
CA ARG A 210 -6.43 15.78 -38.16
C ARG A 210 -5.52 16.55 -39.13
N ALA A 211 -6.09 17.21 -40.14
CA ALA A 211 -5.40 18.10 -41.07
C ALA A 211 -5.64 19.57 -40.70
#